data_AF-A0A947CQW1-F1
#
_entry.id   AF-A0A947CQW1-F1
#
_cell.length_a   1.000
_cell.length_b   1.000
_cell.length_c   1.000
_cell.angle_alpha   90.00
_cell.angle_beta   90.00
_cell.angle_gamma   90.00
#
_symmetry.space_group_name_H-M   'P 1'
#
loop_
_entity.id
_entity.type
_entity.pdbx_description
1 polymer ?
#
loop_
_entity_poly.entity_id
_entity_poly.type
_entity_poly.pdbx_seq_one_letter_code
_entity_poly.pdbx_strand_id
1 'polypeptide(L)'
;LEIMRGLDEQLHSQSDLTKVVDWLVDTIELIPDIRAASPSGTAAQRRIDNINAFKRTLSRYMERGGDRGGLGAFLRHLSLDRSDDESGTDPGDRVILTTLHGSKGLEFPVVFLIGMEEELLPHARTLMPIATDVIDQDHCTDVGEERRLAYVGITRAQQKLYLSRATHRRLRGKAVPRTPSRFLLEIPEDLVAQRDVKAEAEEMTPSDEVKSFFANFDFD
;
A
#
# COMPACT_ATOMS: atom_id res chain seq x y z
N LEU A 1 -9.91 -31.40 -17.92
CA LEU A 1 -8.89 -32.07 -18.76
C LEU A 1 -8.80 -31.44 -20.15
N GLU A 2 -9.92 -31.13 -20.81
CA GLU A 2 -9.91 -30.46 -22.13
C GLU A 2 -9.34 -29.03 -22.12
N ILE A 3 -9.70 -28.20 -21.13
CA ILE A 3 -9.17 -26.82 -21.02
C ILE A 3 -7.64 -26.82 -20.86
N MET A 4 -7.09 -27.74 -20.07
CA MET A 4 -5.64 -27.84 -19.86
C MET A 4 -4.92 -28.29 -21.14
N ARG A 5 -5.52 -29.20 -21.92
CA ARG A 5 -4.98 -29.61 -23.22
C ARG A 5 -5.05 -28.45 -24.23
N GLY A 6 -6.17 -27.74 -24.27
CA GLY A 6 -6.34 -26.56 -25.13
C GLY A 6 -5.37 -25.43 -24.77
N LEU A 7 -5.11 -25.21 -23.48
CA LEU A 7 -4.11 -24.23 -23.03
C LEU A 7 -2.70 -24.62 -23.48
N ASP A 8 -2.34 -25.91 -23.35
CA ASP A 8 -1.05 -26.42 -23.81
C ASP A 8 -0.88 -26.26 -25.33
N GLU A 9 -1.92 -26.58 -26.11
CA GLU A 9 -1.94 -26.37 -27.57
C GLU A 9 -1.80 -24.88 -27.94
N GLN A 10 -2.47 -23.97 -27.22
CA GLN A 10 -2.36 -22.53 -27.46
C GLN A 10 -0.97 -21.98 -27.09
N LEU A 11 -0.37 -22.46 -26.00
CA LEU A 11 0.99 -22.06 -25.60
C LEU A 11 2.07 -22.53 -26.59
N HIS A 12 1.88 -23.67 -27.24
CA HIS A 12 2.80 -24.19 -28.25
C HIS A 12 2.56 -23.59 -29.65
N SER A 13 1.33 -23.19 -29.97
CA SER A 13 0.97 -22.68 -31.31
C SER A 13 1.01 -21.15 -31.44
N GLN A 14 0.83 -20.41 -30.34
CA GLN A 14 0.82 -18.95 -30.34
C GLN A 14 2.07 -18.37 -29.69
N SER A 15 2.74 -17.46 -30.40
CA SER A 15 3.84 -16.69 -29.84
C SER A 15 3.39 -15.54 -28.92
N ASP A 16 2.12 -15.14 -29.03
CA ASP A 16 1.56 -14.02 -28.27
C ASP A 16 0.76 -14.52 -27.05
N LEU A 17 1.38 -14.42 -25.87
CA LEU A 17 0.78 -14.82 -24.60
C LEU A 17 -0.48 -14.01 -24.25
N THR A 18 -0.63 -12.80 -24.78
CA THR A 18 -1.81 -11.97 -24.53
C THR A 18 -3.05 -12.65 -25.09
N LYS A 19 -2.95 -13.22 -26.30
CA LYS A 19 -4.03 -13.96 -26.94
C LYS A 19 -4.36 -15.26 -26.23
N VAL A 20 -3.37 -15.93 -25.64
CA VAL A 20 -3.58 -17.13 -24.82
C VAL A 20 -4.38 -16.79 -23.57
N VAL A 21 -4.08 -15.65 -22.92
CA VAL A 21 -4.85 -15.17 -21.77
C VAL A 21 -6.27 -14.77 -22.16
N ASP A 22 -6.45 -14.07 -23.29
CA ASP A 22 -7.78 -13.74 -23.81
C ASP A 22 -8.61 -15.00 -24.08
N TRP A 23 -8.03 -15.97 -24.78
CA TRP A 23 -8.67 -17.27 -25.03
C TRP A 23 -9.06 -17.97 -23.73
N LEU A 24 -8.19 -17.99 -22.72
CA LEU A 24 -8.47 -18.64 -21.44
C LEU A 24 -9.62 -17.93 -20.71
N VAL A 25 -9.58 -16.60 -20.65
CA VAL A 25 -10.62 -15.78 -20.00
C VAL A 25 -11.99 -16.02 -20.63
N ASP A 26 -12.04 -16.11 -21.95
CA ASP A 26 -13.28 -16.37 -22.69
C ASP A 26 -13.73 -17.84 -22.53
N THR A 27 -12.81 -18.79 -22.61
CA THR A 27 -13.10 -20.23 -22.53
C THR A 27 -13.65 -20.64 -21.16
N ILE A 28 -13.16 -20.02 -20.08
CA ILE A 28 -13.67 -20.28 -18.72
C ILE A 28 -14.83 -19.37 -18.34
N GLU A 29 -15.31 -18.51 -19.25
CA GLU A 29 -16.38 -17.55 -19.01
C GLU A 29 -16.16 -16.66 -17.78
N LEU A 30 -14.89 -16.28 -17.53
CA LEU A 30 -14.49 -15.60 -16.30
C LEU A 30 -15.21 -14.26 -16.08
N ILE A 31 -15.43 -13.49 -17.16
CA ILE A 31 -16.06 -12.18 -17.09
C ILE A 31 -17.56 -12.29 -16.75
N PRO A 32 -18.36 -13.14 -17.44
CA PRO A 32 -19.71 -13.49 -17.00
C PRO A 32 -19.77 -13.92 -15.52
N ASP A 33 -18.90 -14.83 -15.10
CA ASP A 33 -18.87 -15.34 -13.72
C ASP A 33 -18.58 -14.24 -12.70
N ILE A 34 -17.62 -13.35 -12.99
CA ILE A 34 -17.31 -12.21 -12.11
C ILE A 34 -18.51 -11.29 -11.99
N ARG A 35 -19.25 -11.03 -13.07
CA ARG A 35 -20.44 -10.18 -13.04
C ARG A 35 -21.55 -10.82 -12.22
N ALA A 36 -21.75 -12.13 -12.34
CA ALA A 36 -22.77 -12.87 -11.60
C ALA A 36 -22.43 -13.02 -10.10
N ALA A 37 -21.16 -13.24 -9.76
CA ALA A 37 -20.72 -13.49 -8.38
C ALA A 37 -20.43 -12.20 -7.58
N SER A 38 -20.42 -11.03 -8.22
CA SER A 38 -20.09 -9.76 -7.56
C SER A 38 -21.32 -9.14 -6.88
N PRO A 39 -21.16 -8.55 -5.68
CA PRO A 39 -22.27 -7.97 -4.92
C PRO A 39 -22.86 -6.69 -5.56
N SER A 40 -22.11 -6.05 -6.46
CA SER A 40 -22.54 -4.85 -7.18
C SER A 40 -21.84 -4.75 -8.54
N GLY A 41 -22.41 -3.96 -9.45
CA GLY A 41 -21.78 -3.66 -10.75
C GLY A 41 -20.44 -2.94 -10.60
N THR A 42 -20.29 -2.08 -9.59
CA THR A 42 -19.02 -1.40 -9.29
C THR A 42 -17.95 -2.38 -8.80
N ALA A 43 -18.32 -3.35 -7.96
CA ALA A 43 -17.41 -4.40 -7.52
C ALA A 43 -17.00 -5.33 -8.66
N ALA A 44 -17.94 -5.66 -9.56
CA ALA A 44 -17.65 -6.42 -10.77
C ALA A 44 -16.67 -5.67 -11.68
N GLN A 45 -16.92 -4.38 -11.92
CA GLN A 45 -16.06 -3.57 -12.78
C GLN A 45 -14.63 -3.48 -12.24
N ARG A 46 -14.45 -3.25 -10.93
CA ARG A 46 -13.12 -3.25 -10.29
C ARG A 46 -12.36 -4.56 -10.51
N ARG A 47 -13.04 -5.71 -10.42
CA ARG A 47 -12.42 -7.03 -10.66
C ARG A 47 -12.02 -7.22 -12.12
N ILE A 48 -12.86 -6.76 -13.05
CA ILE A 48 -12.57 -6.77 -14.49
C ILE A 48 -11.38 -5.85 -14.80
N ASP A 49 -11.31 -4.68 -14.18
CA ASP A 49 -10.21 -3.73 -14.36
C ASP A 49 -8.88 -4.31 -13.88
N ASN A 50 -8.87 -5.11 -12.80
CA ASN A 50 -7.68 -5.84 -12.35
C ASN A 50 -7.20 -6.87 -13.38
N ILE A 51 -8.12 -7.59 -14.04
CA ILE A 51 -7.76 -8.53 -15.12
C ILE A 51 -7.17 -7.76 -16.30
N ASN A 52 -7.77 -6.62 -16.67
CA ASN A 52 -7.25 -5.78 -17.73
C ASN A 52 -5.87 -5.18 -17.38
N ALA A 53 -5.65 -4.83 -16.11
CA ALA A 53 -4.35 -4.39 -15.62
C ALA A 53 -3.29 -5.50 -15.75
N PHE A 54 -3.64 -6.73 -15.38
CA PHE A 54 -2.78 -7.89 -15.59
C PHE A 54 -2.42 -8.08 -17.07
N LYS A 55 -3.41 -8.02 -17.97
CA LYS A 55 -3.19 -8.11 -19.43
C LYS A 55 -2.22 -7.02 -19.92
N ARG A 56 -2.40 -5.77 -19.49
CA ARG A 56 -1.48 -4.66 -19.83
C ARG A 56 -0.06 -4.90 -19.34
N THR A 57 0.12 -5.44 -18.14
CA THR A 57 1.44 -5.78 -17.60
C THR A 57 2.11 -6.90 -18.43
N LEU A 58 1.34 -7.92 -18.82
CA LEU A 58 1.82 -8.97 -19.71
C LEU A 58 2.23 -8.42 -21.09
N SER A 59 1.41 -7.56 -21.71
CA SER A 59 1.74 -6.96 -23.01
C SER A 59 3.02 -6.12 -22.94
N ARG A 60 3.19 -5.28 -21.90
CA ARG A 60 4.43 -4.51 -21.69
C ARG A 60 5.65 -5.41 -21.51
N TYR A 61 5.51 -6.51 -20.77
CA TYR A 61 6.58 -7.48 -20.59
C TYR A 61 6.98 -8.15 -21.93
N MET A 62 6.01 -8.47 -22.79
CA MET A 62 6.27 -8.99 -24.13
C MET A 62 6.94 -7.96 -25.04
N GLU A 63 6.50 -6.70 -25.03
CA GLU A 63 7.09 -5.60 -25.81
C GLU A 63 8.55 -5.31 -25.45
N ARG A 64 8.93 -5.47 -24.17
CA ARG A 64 10.30 -5.30 -23.68
C ARG A 64 11.25 -6.44 -24.09
N GLY A 65 10.86 -7.29 -25.04
CA GLY A 65 11.65 -8.42 -25.52
C GLY A 65 11.61 -9.60 -24.56
N GLY A 66 10.43 -9.87 -24.00
CA GLY A 66 10.13 -10.88 -22.99
C GLY A 66 11.04 -12.10 -23.02
N ASP A 67 11.45 -12.53 -21.84
CA ASP A 67 12.48 -13.56 -21.68
C ASP A 67 12.07 -14.86 -22.42
N ARG A 68 13.04 -15.61 -22.95
CA ARG A 68 12.78 -16.82 -23.80
C ARG A 68 11.99 -17.93 -23.09
N GLY A 69 11.62 -17.76 -21.82
CA GLY A 69 10.89 -18.73 -21.00
C GLY A 69 9.36 -18.59 -21.01
N GLY A 70 8.78 -17.77 -21.89
CA GLY A 70 7.33 -17.71 -22.10
C GLY A 70 6.53 -17.37 -20.83
N LEU A 71 5.33 -17.95 -20.69
CA LEU A 71 4.44 -17.69 -19.54
C LEU A 71 5.12 -18.00 -18.19
N GLY A 72 5.94 -19.04 -18.12
CA GLY A 72 6.66 -19.39 -16.89
C GLY A 72 7.72 -18.36 -16.49
N ALA A 73 8.38 -17.71 -17.45
CA ALA A 73 9.27 -16.58 -17.15
C ALA A 73 8.48 -15.35 -16.68
N PHE A 74 7.36 -15.05 -17.34
CA PHE A 74 6.48 -13.96 -16.91
C PHE A 74 5.95 -14.16 -15.48
N LEU A 75 5.45 -15.36 -15.13
CA LEU A 75 4.94 -15.64 -13.79
C LEU A 75 6.03 -15.55 -12.72
N ARG A 76 7.27 -15.95 -13.05
CA ARG A 76 8.42 -15.76 -12.16
C ARG A 76 8.75 -14.28 -11.99
N HIS A 77 8.78 -13.51 -13.08
CA HIS A 77 8.97 -12.06 -13.03
C HIS A 77 7.90 -11.40 -12.15
N LEU A 78 6.62 -11.70 -12.37
CA LEU A 78 5.52 -11.19 -11.55
C LEU A 78 5.59 -11.60 -10.06
N SER A 79 6.16 -12.77 -9.76
CA SER A 79 6.33 -13.23 -8.37
C SER A 79 7.47 -12.52 -7.65
N LEU A 80 8.49 -12.08 -8.40
CA LEU A 80 9.64 -11.31 -7.89
C LEU A 80 9.32 -9.82 -7.83
N ASP A 81 8.53 -9.34 -8.78
CA ASP A 81 8.15 -7.95 -8.94
C ASP A 81 6.99 -7.62 -8.01
N ARG A 82 7.30 -7.51 -6.72
CA ARG A 82 6.32 -7.21 -5.65
C ARG A 82 6.26 -5.74 -5.26
N SER A 83 7.06 -4.87 -5.86
CA SER A 83 7.13 -3.48 -5.36
C SER A 83 7.76 -2.43 -6.28
N ASP A 84 8.16 -2.73 -7.50
CA ASP A 84 8.52 -1.64 -8.42
C ASP A 84 7.29 -1.30 -9.25
N ASP A 85 6.53 -0.33 -8.72
CA ASP A 85 5.78 0.57 -9.58
C ASP A 85 6.81 1.31 -10.44
N GLU A 86 7.38 0.64 -11.46
CA GLU A 86 8.04 1.24 -12.61
C GLU A 86 7.00 1.99 -13.46
N SER A 87 6.09 2.72 -12.83
CA SER A 87 5.66 3.98 -13.37
C SER A 87 6.89 4.89 -13.31
N GLY A 88 7.78 4.77 -14.29
CA GLY A 88 8.78 5.79 -14.65
C GLY A 88 8.12 7.09 -15.14
N THR A 89 6.94 7.39 -14.62
CA THR A 89 6.32 8.70 -14.67
C THR A 89 6.90 9.40 -13.46
N ASP A 90 7.59 10.51 -13.71
CA ASP A 90 7.78 11.56 -12.72
C ASP A 90 6.56 11.57 -11.78
N PRO A 91 6.71 11.45 -10.45
CA PRO A 91 5.58 11.38 -9.51
C PRO A 91 4.54 12.49 -9.72
N GLY A 92 4.91 13.53 -10.46
CA GLY A 92 4.08 14.66 -10.77
C GLY A 92 3.75 15.40 -9.48
N ASP A 93 2.72 16.23 -9.53
CA ASP A 93 2.24 16.97 -8.36
C ASP A 93 1.28 16.07 -7.54
N ARG A 94 1.84 15.05 -6.87
CA ARG A 94 1.09 14.06 -6.08
C ARG A 94 1.70 13.82 -4.71
N VAL A 95 0.84 13.47 -3.76
CA VAL A 95 1.26 13.03 -2.42
C VAL A 95 1.53 11.53 -2.44
N ILE A 96 2.70 11.14 -1.93
CA ILE A 96 3.10 9.74 -1.80
C ILE A 96 2.66 9.22 -0.43
N LEU A 97 1.77 8.24 -0.42
CA LEU A 97 1.40 7.49 0.77
C LEU A 97 2.10 6.13 0.74
N THR A 98 2.96 5.88 1.73
CA THR A 98 3.68 4.61 1.85
C THR A 98 3.73 4.17 3.31
N THR A 99 4.20 2.94 3.55
CA THR A 99 4.52 2.45 4.90
C THR A 99 5.92 2.91 5.30
N LEU A 100 6.22 2.93 6.61
CA LEU A 100 7.59 3.21 7.08
C LEU A 100 8.64 2.31 6.40
N HIS A 101 8.35 1.02 6.26
CA HIS A 101 9.22 0.07 5.55
C HIS A 101 9.41 0.43 4.08
N GLY A 102 8.33 0.83 3.39
CA GLY A 102 8.38 1.25 1.98
C GLY A 102 9.08 2.60 1.76
N SER A 103 9.39 3.35 2.82
CA SER A 103 10.12 4.62 2.72
C SER A 103 11.65 4.46 2.76
N LYS A 104 12.16 3.25 3.02
CA LYS A 104 13.60 2.99 3.17
C LYS A 104 14.33 3.31 1.86
N GLY A 105 15.34 4.19 1.94
CA GLY A 105 16.14 4.62 0.79
C GLY A 105 15.54 5.77 -0.02
N LEU A 106 14.34 6.23 0.34
CA LEU A 106 13.73 7.43 -0.23
C LEU A 106 13.97 8.64 0.68
N GLU A 107 13.89 9.85 0.14
CA GLU A 107 13.94 11.10 0.92
C GLU A 107 12.97 12.11 0.30
N PHE A 108 12.34 12.92 1.15
CA PHE A 108 11.32 13.88 0.74
C PHE A 108 11.54 15.24 1.40
N PRO A 109 11.24 16.36 0.71
CA PRO A 109 11.32 17.69 1.31
C PRO A 109 10.46 17.82 2.57
N VAL A 110 9.24 17.25 2.53
CA VAL A 110 8.28 17.28 3.63
C VAL A 110 7.76 15.87 3.90
N VAL A 111 7.78 15.45 5.16
CA VAL A 111 7.27 14.13 5.59
C VAL A 111 6.23 14.32 6.69
N PHE A 112 5.12 13.59 6.56
CA PHE A 112 4.11 13.43 7.61
C PHE A 112 4.21 12.02 8.17
N LEU A 113 4.74 11.88 9.39
CA LEU A 113 4.72 10.62 10.12
C LEU A 113 3.48 10.58 11.02
N ILE A 114 2.49 9.82 10.57
CA ILE A 114 1.16 9.77 11.19
C ILE A 114 1.02 8.56 12.11
N GLY A 115 0.19 8.70 13.14
CA GLY A 115 -0.13 7.58 14.04
C GLY A 115 0.97 7.26 15.04
N MET A 116 1.63 8.29 15.56
CA MET A 116 2.63 8.18 16.62
C MET A 116 1.96 7.86 17.98
N GLU A 117 1.45 6.64 18.10
CA GLU A 117 0.66 6.11 19.21
C GLU A 117 1.22 4.76 19.66
N GLU A 118 1.16 4.44 20.96
CA GLU A 118 1.41 3.07 21.43
C GLU A 118 0.42 2.10 20.76
N GLU A 119 0.86 0.85 20.57
CA GLU A 119 0.17 -0.20 19.81
C GLU A 119 0.19 -0.02 18.28
N LEU A 120 0.49 1.18 17.78
CA LEU A 120 0.65 1.46 16.35
C LEU A 120 2.13 1.62 15.98
N LEU A 121 2.86 2.46 16.71
CA LEU A 121 4.31 2.62 16.62
C LEU A 121 4.86 3.00 18.01
N PRO A 122 5.39 2.05 18.79
CA PRO A 122 5.67 0.66 18.44
C PRO A 122 4.41 -0.19 18.24
N HIS A 123 4.45 -1.10 17.28
CA HIS A 123 3.33 -2.00 16.98
C HIS A 123 2.98 -2.90 18.18
N ALA A 124 1.69 -3.19 18.36
CA ALA A 124 1.17 -3.96 19.50
C ALA A 124 1.87 -5.32 19.72
N ARG A 125 2.26 -6.00 18.63
CA ARG A 125 2.98 -7.29 18.71
C ARG A 125 4.38 -7.17 19.30
N THR A 126 5.02 -6.00 19.16
CA THR A 126 6.31 -5.72 19.77
C THR A 126 6.16 -5.49 21.28
N LEU A 127 5.03 -4.93 21.70
CA LEU A 127 4.72 -4.69 23.12
C LEU A 127 4.20 -5.94 23.85
N MET A 128 3.44 -6.77 23.13
CA MET A 128 2.82 -8.00 23.64
C MET A 128 3.15 -9.17 22.70
N PRO A 129 4.35 -9.77 22.83
CA PRO A 129 4.69 -10.96 22.08
C PRO A 129 3.73 -12.11 22.40
N ILE A 130 3.25 -12.81 21.39
CA ILE A 130 2.39 -14.00 21.52
C ILE A 130 3.28 -15.24 21.42
N ALA A 131 2.86 -16.38 22.00
CA ALA A 131 3.63 -17.63 22.02
C ALA A 131 4.08 -18.16 20.63
N THR A 132 3.51 -17.66 19.53
CA THR A 132 3.90 -17.98 18.15
C THR A 132 4.97 -17.06 17.57
N ASP A 133 5.29 -15.96 18.24
CA ASP A 133 6.38 -15.09 17.85
C ASP A 133 7.68 -15.82 18.22
N VAL A 134 8.46 -16.20 17.19
CA VAL A 134 9.72 -16.95 17.37
C VAL A 134 10.68 -16.10 18.20
N ILE A 135 10.88 -16.48 19.46
CA ILE A 135 11.88 -15.88 20.34
C ILE A 135 13.22 -16.53 19.98
N ASP A 136 13.76 -16.21 18.82
CA ASP A 136 15.19 -16.40 18.59
C ASP A 136 15.92 -15.45 19.55
N GLN A 137 16.97 -15.92 20.23
CA GLN A 137 17.71 -15.08 21.18
C GLN A 137 18.29 -13.80 20.54
N ASP A 138 18.42 -13.80 19.20
CA ASP A 138 18.85 -12.66 18.38
C ASP A 138 17.67 -11.84 17.79
N HIS A 139 16.43 -12.35 17.86
CA HIS A 139 15.21 -11.73 17.31
C HIS A 139 14.12 -11.59 18.38
N CYS A 140 14.48 -11.10 19.57
CA CYS A 140 13.47 -10.50 20.44
C CYS A 140 12.71 -9.44 19.63
N THR A 141 11.36 -9.48 19.68
CA THR A 141 10.47 -8.38 19.29
C THR A 141 10.78 -7.18 20.18
N ASP A 142 11.91 -6.56 19.89
CA ASP A 142 12.49 -5.51 20.70
C ASP A 142 11.96 -4.19 20.18
N VAL A 143 11.50 -3.38 21.12
CA VAL A 143 11.20 -1.96 20.90
C VAL A 143 12.37 -1.27 20.19
N GLY A 144 13.60 -1.78 20.32
CA GLY A 144 14.76 -1.38 19.53
C GLY A 144 14.58 -1.40 18.01
N GLU A 145 13.91 -2.41 17.42
CA GLU A 145 13.66 -2.45 15.97
C GLU A 145 12.60 -1.41 15.56
N GLU A 146 11.51 -1.30 16.31
CA GLU A 146 10.49 -0.26 16.09
C GLU A 146 11.10 1.15 16.27
N ARG A 147 12.07 1.31 17.18
CA ARG A 147 12.81 2.56 17.35
C ARG A 147 13.67 2.86 16.13
N ARG A 148 14.36 1.86 15.57
CA ARG A 148 15.10 2.01 14.30
C ARG A 148 14.14 2.39 13.17
N LEU A 149 12.94 1.81 13.13
CA LEU A 149 11.92 2.14 12.15
C LEU A 149 11.45 3.59 12.28
N ALA A 150 11.18 4.06 13.51
CA ALA A 150 10.85 5.46 13.78
C ALA A 150 11.98 6.40 13.37
N TYR A 151 13.23 6.06 13.70
CA TYR A 151 14.42 6.81 13.28
C TYR A 151 14.55 6.90 11.75
N VAL A 152 14.34 5.79 11.04
CA VAL A 152 14.33 5.79 9.56
C VAL A 152 13.27 6.75 9.05
N GLY A 153 12.04 6.68 9.58
CA GLY A 153 10.93 7.58 9.22
C GLY A 153 11.26 9.06 9.43
N ILE A 154 11.82 9.40 10.60
CA ILE A 154 12.25 10.77 10.94
C ILE A 154 13.31 11.27 9.95
N THR A 155 14.30 10.44 9.63
CA THR A 155 15.40 10.81 8.71
C THR A 155 15.02 10.82 7.23
N ARG A 156 13.78 10.49 6.86
CA ARG A 156 13.30 10.67 5.47
C ARG A 156 13.01 12.12 5.13
N ALA A 157 12.82 12.99 6.14
CA ALA A 157 12.52 14.40 5.96
C ALA A 157 13.80 15.22 5.73
N GLN A 158 13.84 15.97 4.64
CA GLN A 158 14.96 16.87 4.33
C GLN A 158 14.76 18.28 4.91
N GLN A 159 13.52 18.79 4.93
CA GLN A 159 13.23 20.16 5.35
C GLN A 159 12.22 20.23 6.51
N LYS A 160 11.08 19.55 6.38
CA LYS A 160 10.00 19.60 7.38
C LYS A 160 9.52 18.20 7.74
N LEU A 161 9.40 17.96 9.04
CA LEU A 161 8.83 16.76 9.61
C LEU A 161 7.61 17.13 10.44
N TYR A 162 6.48 16.51 10.14
CA TYR A 162 5.26 16.62 10.92
C TYR A 162 4.96 15.28 11.57
N LEU A 163 4.87 15.26 12.90
CA LEU A 163 4.51 14.09 13.68
C LEU A 163 3.08 14.25 14.18
N SER A 164 2.22 13.26 13.95
CA SER A 164 0.83 13.34 14.39
C SER A 164 0.36 12.09 15.13
N ARG A 165 -0.54 12.29 16.09
CA ARG A 165 -1.23 11.23 16.83
C ARG A 165 -2.70 11.59 16.97
N ALA A 166 -3.56 10.58 17.03
CA ALA A 166 -4.94 10.75 17.46
C ALA A 166 -5.03 10.65 18.99
N THR A 167 -5.96 11.39 19.61
CA THR A 167 -6.31 11.17 21.03
C THR A 167 -7.27 9.99 21.19
N HIS A 168 -8.07 9.71 20.17
CA HIS A 168 -9.03 8.61 20.11
C HIS A 168 -9.05 8.02 18.70
N ARG A 169 -9.22 6.69 18.60
CA ARG A 169 -9.48 6.00 17.34
C ARG A 169 -10.75 5.17 17.44
N ARG A 170 -11.47 5.03 16.31
CA ARG A 170 -12.62 4.13 16.22
C ARG A 170 -12.13 2.70 16.01
N LEU A 171 -12.40 1.82 16.98
CA LEU A 171 -12.15 0.39 16.87
C LEU A 171 -13.48 -0.35 17.09
N ARG A 172 -13.92 -1.14 16.11
CA ARG A 172 -15.22 -1.86 16.14
C ARG A 172 -16.39 -0.94 16.53
N GLY A 173 -16.43 0.25 15.94
CA GLY A 173 -17.49 1.25 16.16
C GLY A 173 -17.41 2.05 17.47
N LYS A 174 -16.47 1.73 18.37
CA LYS A 174 -16.30 2.46 19.64
C LYS A 174 -15.07 3.36 19.60
N ALA A 175 -15.18 4.55 20.20
CA ALA A 175 -14.02 5.42 20.40
C ALA A 175 -13.15 4.83 21.51
N VAL A 176 -11.88 4.60 21.21
CA VAL A 176 -10.89 4.07 22.14
C VAL A 176 -9.79 5.11 22.30
N PRO A 177 -9.48 5.55 23.53
CA PRO A 177 -8.39 6.49 23.78
C PRO A 177 -7.05 5.91 23.33
N ARG A 178 -6.13 6.78 22.94
CA ARG A 178 -4.81 6.40 22.44
C ARG A 178 -3.71 7.04 23.26
N THR A 179 -2.76 6.23 23.68
CA THR A 179 -1.55 6.67 24.38
C THR A 179 -0.55 7.20 23.35
N PRO A 180 0.09 8.37 23.57
CA PRO A 180 1.18 8.83 22.70
C PRO A 180 2.28 7.80 22.60
N SER A 181 2.87 7.63 21.42
CA SER A 181 4.06 6.79 21.24
C SER A 181 5.17 7.25 22.18
N ARG A 182 5.84 6.31 22.84
CA ARG A 182 7.09 6.58 23.58
C ARG A 182 8.13 7.31 22.74
N PHE A 183 8.20 7.07 21.42
CA PHE A 183 9.18 7.70 20.55
C PHE A 183 8.93 9.19 20.38
N LEU A 184 7.71 9.69 20.61
CA LEU A 184 7.47 11.14 20.68
C LEU A 184 8.11 11.75 21.93
N LEU A 185 8.04 11.02 23.06
CA LEU A 185 8.55 11.48 24.35
C LEU A 185 10.09 11.39 24.43
N GLU A 186 10.71 10.61 23.54
CA GLU A 186 12.16 10.52 23.38
C GLU A 186 12.75 11.72 22.61
N ILE A 187 11.92 12.50 21.90
CA ILE A 187 12.39 13.68 21.15
C ILE A 187 12.53 14.85 22.13
N PRO A 188 13.67 15.57 22.13
CA PRO A 188 13.86 16.76 22.97
C PRO A 188 12.75 17.80 22.75
N GLU A 189 12.13 18.27 23.84
CA GLU A 189 10.98 19.19 23.79
C GLU A 189 11.32 20.52 23.10
N ASP A 190 12.57 20.97 23.16
CA ASP A 190 13.07 22.17 22.51
C ASP A 190 13.10 22.07 20.98
N LEU A 191 13.04 20.86 20.43
CA LEU A 191 12.98 20.59 19.00
C LEU A 191 11.55 20.41 18.48
N VAL A 192 10.54 20.41 19.37
CA VAL A 192 9.15 20.11 19.00
C VAL A 192 8.26 21.33 19.20
N ALA A 193 7.68 21.82 18.11
CA ALA A 193 6.59 22.78 18.16
C ALA A 193 5.25 22.02 18.24
N GLN A 194 4.70 21.90 19.45
CA GLN A 194 3.41 21.24 19.66
C GLN A 194 2.26 22.11 19.13
N ARG A 195 1.36 21.51 18.34
CA ARG A 195 0.12 22.14 17.88
C ARG A 195 -1.08 21.30 18.25
N ASP A 196 -2.11 21.96 18.81
CA ASP A 196 -3.41 21.33 19.02
C ASP A 196 -4.33 21.68 17.85
N VAL A 197 -4.33 20.80 16.85
CA VAL A 197 -5.10 20.98 15.63
C VAL A 197 -6.61 21.02 15.90
N LYS A 198 -7.09 20.46 17.03
CA LYS A 198 -8.52 20.49 17.36
C LYS A 198 -8.95 21.90 17.81
N ALA A 199 -8.16 22.54 18.68
CA ALA A 199 -8.42 23.91 19.10
C ALA A 199 -8.31 24.88 17.91
N GLU A 200 -7.29 24.70 17.07
CA GLU A 200 -7.08 25.54 15.88
C GLU A 200 -8.18 25.35 14.81
N ALA A 201 -8.69 24.13 14.62
CA ALA A 201 -9.78 23.87 13.68
C ALA A 201 -11.13 24.43 14.12
N GLU A 202 -11.37 24.56 15.43
CA GLU A 202 -12.57 25.21 15.98
C GLU A 202 -12.54 26.73 15.76
N GLU A 203 -11.35 27.33 15.66
CA GLU A 203 -11.16 28.76 15.40
C GLU A 203 -11.00 29.11 13.90
N MET A 204 -10.66 28.14 13.04
CA MET A 204 -10.36 28.37 11.64
C MET A 204 -11.57 28.07 10.74
N THR A 205 -12.12 29.09 10.08
CA THR A 205 -13.07 28.89 8.98
C THR A 205 -12.32 28.35 7.76
N PRO A 206 -12.65 27.15 7.24
CA PRO A 206 -11.97 26.62 6.05
C PRO A 206 -12.15 27.58 4.87
N SER A 207 -11.08 27.82 4.12
CA SER A 207 -11.15 28.61 2.89
C SER A 207 -12.03 27.91 1.85
N ASP A 208 -12.57 28.67 0.90
CA ASP A 208 -13.45 28.12 -0.12
C ASP A 208 -12.72 27.15 -1.07
N GLU A 209 -11.40 27.29 -1.23
CA GLU A 209 -10.55 26.31 -1.93
C GLU A 209 -10.50 24.97 -1.19
N VAL A 210 -10.31 24.98 0.13
CA VAL A 210 -10.29 23.76 0.94
C VAL A 210 -11.66 23.08 0.93
N LYS A 211 -12.74 23.84 1.04
CA LYS A 211 -14.11 23.31 0.94
C LYS A 211 -14.37 22.68 -0.42
N SER A 212 -13.96 23.34 -1.50
CA SER A 212 -14.14 22.84 -2.86
C SER A 212 -13.28 21.61 -3.14
N PHE A 213 -12.07 21.56 -2.58
CA PHE A 213 -11.21 20.38 -2.66
C PHE A 213 -11.87 19.16 -2.03
N PHE A 214 -12.39 19.27 -0.80
CA PHE A 214 -13.05 18.16 -0.11
C PHE A 214 -14.45 17.84 -0.65
N ALA A 215 -15.17 18.80 -1.22
CA ALA A 215 -16.48 18.56 -1.85
C ALA A 215 -16.40 17.70 -3.12
N ASN A 216 -15.23 17.66 -3.76
CA ASN A 216 -14.97 16.78 -4.92
C ASN A 216 -14.58 15.34 -4.53
N PHE A 217 -14.48 15.03 -3.23
CA PHE A 217 -14.32 13.66 -2.77
C PHE A 217 -15.71 13.07 -2.49
N ASP A 218 -16.17 12.19 -3.39
CA ASP A 218 -17.30 11.32 -3.11
C ASP A 218 -16.87 10.29 -2.03
N PHE A 219 -17.26 10.56 -0.78
CA PHE A 219 -17.17 9.57 0.28
C PHE A 219 -18.45 8.72 0.27
N ASP A 220 -18.48 7.70 -0.59
CA ASP A 220 -19.45 6.59 -0.54
C ASP A 220 -19.18 5.67 0.67
#